data_AF-A0A2W6BLX0-F1
#
_entry.id   AF-A0A2W6BLX0-F1
#
_cell.length_a   1.000
_cell.length_b   1.000
_cell.length_c   1.000
_cell.angle_alpha   90.00
_cell.angle_beta   90.00
_cell.angle_gamma   90.00
#
_symmetry.space_group_name_H-M   'P 1'
#
loop_
_entity.id
_entity.type
_entity.pdbx_description
1 polymer ?
#
loop_
_entity_poly.entity_id
_entity_poly.type
_entity_poly.pdbx_seq_one_letter_code
_entity_poly.pdbx_strand_id
1 'polypeptide(L)'
;MLYPCPCCGFLVHGRAGVDKNCPICGWEDNAYQLRFARVVGPPNNVSLRNAQRHHQERLSSVETASYARDRGWRMLSPDDIEQPDTKAGSTWPGSIEALYYWRPTYFRAEKERSAR
;
A
#
# COMPACT_ATOMS: atom_id res chain seq x y z
N MET A 1 3.37 4.50 -17.66
CA MET A 1 2.22 4.26 -16.74
C MET A 1 2.64 4.70 -15.35
N LEU A 2 1.71 5.21 -14.55
CA LEU A 2 1.97 5.57 -13.15
C LEU A 2 1.36 4.51 -12.22
N TYR A 3 1.98 4.34 -11.06
CA TYR A 3 1.60 3.42 -10.01
C TYR A 3 0.99 4.17 -8.81
N PRO A 4 -0.01 3.58 -8.16
CA PRO A 4 -0.67 4.19 -7.00
C PRO A 4 0.27 4.23 -5.80
N CYS A 5 0.31 5.37 -5.13
CA CYS A 5 0.85 5.44 -3.78
C CYS A 5 -0.02 4.59 -2.85
N PRO A 6 0.54 3.62 -2.10
CA PRO A 6 -0.25 2.79 -1.22
C PRO A 6 -0.88 3.57 -0.06
N CYS A 7 -0.30 4.72 0.31
CA CYS A 7 -0.81 5.57 1.39
C CYS A 7 -2.03 6.42 0.97
N CYS A 8 -1.98 7.09 -0.20
CA CYS A 8 -3.05 8.01 -0.61
C CYS A 8 -3.86 7.55 -1.82
N GLY A 9 -3.39 6.55 -2.56
CA GLY A 9 -4.07 5.99 -3.74
C GLY A 9 -3.90 6.78 -5.02
N PHE A 10 -3.24 7.94 -5.00
CA PHE A 10 -2.97 8.72 -6.20
C PHE A 10 -1.88 8.08 -7.04
N LEU A 11 -2.06 8.14 -8.36
CA LEU A 11 -1.11 7.62 -9.35
C LEU A 11 0.05 8.61 -9.49
N VAL A 12 1.16 8.36 -8.80
CA VAL A 12 2.31 9.29 -8.74
C VAL A 12 3.67 8.62 -8.96
N HIS A 13 3.78 7.30 -8.76
CA HIS A 13 5.05 6.60 -8.85
C HIS A 13 5.30 6.12 -10.28
N GLY A 14 6.53 6.26 -10.78
CA GLY A 14 6.99 5.67 -12.03
C GLY A 14 7.30 4.18 -11.91
N ARG A 15 7.53 3.65 -10.69
CA ARG A 15 7.75 2.21 -10.42
C ARG A 15 7.03 1.78 -9.14
N ALA A 16 6.57 0.53 -9.09
CA ALA A 16 5.93 -0.03 -7.90
C ALA A 16 6.98 -0.45 -6.84
N GLY A 17 6.77 -0.04 -5.60
CA GLY A 17 7.43 -0.52 -4.38
C GLY A 17 8.88 -0.07 -4.14
N VAL A 18 9.45 0.73 -5.03
CA VAL A 18 10.78 1.37 -4.85
C VAL A 18 10.81 2.66 -5.67
N ASP A 19 10.19 3.72 -5.16
CA ASP A 19 10.18 5.03 -5.83
C ASP A 19 10.27 6.19 -4.83
N LYS A 20 10.49 7.39 -5.35
CA LYS A 20 10.56 8.64 -4.59
C LYS A 20 9.27 8.87 -3.78
N ASN A 21 9.41 9.70 -2.75
CA ASN A 21 8.33 10.15 -1.90
C ASN A 21 7.15 10.70 -2.72
N CYS A 22 5.94 10.25 -2.37
CA CYS A 22 4.70 10.72 -2.94
C CYS A 22 4.57 12.25 -2.71
N PRO A 23 4.39 13.07 -3.75
CA PRO A 23 4.29 14.52 -3.60
C PRO A 23 3.02 14.98 -2.87
N ILE A 24 2.05 14.07 -2.66
CA ILE A 24 0.75 14.37 -2.05
C ILE A 24 0.76 14.07 -0.54
N CYS A 25 1.30 12.92 -0.14
CA CYS A 25 1.25 12.48 1.27
C CYS A 25 2.64 12.24 1.89
N GLY A 26 3.73 12.46 1.15
CA GLY A 26 5.11 12.27 1.63
C GLY A 26 5.58 10.82 1.76
N TRP A 27 4.68 9.84 1.59
CA TRP A 27 4.99 8.42 1.70
C TRP A 27 5.96 7.98 0.60
N GLU A 28 7.07 7.36 0.97
CA GLU A 28 8.01 6.70 0.05
C GLU A 28 7.54 5.28 -0.27
N ASP A 29 7.43 4.96 -1.56
CA ASP A 29 6.91 3.66 -1.98
C ASP A 29 7.91 2.55 -1.63
N ASN A 30 7.44 1.59 -0.84
CA ASN A 30 8.29 0.58 -0.23
C ASN A 30 7.53 -0.74 -0.17
N ALA A 31 7.99 -1.73 -0.94
CA ALA A 31 7.35 -3.04 -1.05
C ALA A 31 7.26 -3.78 0.30
N TYR A 32 8.26 -3.61 1.18
CA TYR A 32 8.27 -4.24 2.50
C TYR A 32 7.20 -3.67 3.42
N GLN A 33 7.10 -2.34 3.50
CA GLN A 33 6.06 -1.68 4.29
C GLN A 33 4.67 -1.79 3.64
N LEU A 34 4.58 -2.01 2.33
CA LEU A 34 3.33 -2.37 1.64
C LEU A 34 2.83 -3.75 2.07
N ARG A 35 3.71 -4.75 2.04
CA ARG A 35 3.38 -6.11 2.45
C ARG A 35 3.08 -6.20 3.95
N PHE A 36 3.98 -5.65 4.76
CA PHE A 36 3.89 -5.68 6.22
C PHE A 36 3.42 -4.32 6.74
N ALA A 37 2.14 -4.03 6.51
CA ALA A 37 1.54 -2.70 6.74
C ALA A 37 1.61 -2.15 8.17
N ARG A 38 2.03 -2.96 9.16
CA ARG A 38 2.26 -2.56 10.56
C ARG A 38 3.73 -2.26 10.89
N VAL A 39 4.67 -2.57 10.00
CA VAL A 39 6.09 -2.31 10.21
C VAL A 39 6.34 -0.80 10.29
N VAL A 40 7.04 -0.41 11.35
CA VAL A 40 7.59 0.94 11.54
C VAL A 40 9.09 0.87 11.27
N GLY A 41 9.58 1.78 10.42
CA GLY A 41 11.00 1.87 10.12
C GLY A 41 11.26 2.69 8.86
N PRO A 42 12.54 2.84 8.47
CA PRO A 42 12.90 3.48 7.23
C PRO A 42 12.26 2.78 6.01
N PRO A 43 11.90 3.54 4.97
CA PRO A 43 12.12 4.99 4.83
C PRO A 43 11.08 5.87 5.54
N ASN A 44 9.88 5.36 5.87
CA ASN A 44 8.75 6.21 6.26
C ASN A 44 8.67 6.56 7.76
N ASN A 45 9.44 5.89 8.64
CA ASN A 45 9.44 6.04 10.11
C ASN A 45 8.08 5.86 10.81
N VAL A 46 7.01 5.59 10.06
CA VAL A 46 5.68 5.18 10.52
C VAL A 46 5.21 3.99 9.68
N SER A 47 4.18 3.29 10.17
CA SER A 47 3.58 2.19 9.43
C SER A 47 2.64 2.69 8.33
N LEU A 48 2.44 1.89 7.28
CA LEU A 48 1.51 2.22 6.20
C LEU A 48 0.10 2.45 6.73
N ARG A 49 -0.34 1.61 7.69
CA ARG A 49 -1.64 1.78 8.37
C ARG A 49 -1.78 3.17 9.01
N ASN A 50 -0.75 3.63 9.73
CA ASN A 50 -0.80 4.92 10.40
C ASN A 50 -0.70 6.07 9.39
N ALA A 51 0.12 5.94 8.35
CA ALA A 51 0.24 6.94 7.30
C ALA A 51 -1.09 7.14 6.55
N GLN A 52 -1.81 6.07 6.21
CA GLN A 52 -3.13 6.16 5.58
C GLN A 52 -4.13 6.94 6.43
N ARG A 53 -4.17 6.68 7.75
CA ARG A 53 -5.04 7.41 8.69
C ARG A 53 -4.69 8.89 8.76
N HIS A 54 -3.40 9.21 8.95
CA HIS A 54 -2.95 10.60 9.01
C HIS A 54 -3.25 11.36 7.72
N HIS A 55 -3.11 10.71 6.55
CA HIS A 55 -3.44 11.33 5.29
C HIS A 55 -4.95 11.56 5.14
N GLN A 56 -5.77 10.60 5.53
CA GLN A 56 -7.24 10.74 5.49
C GLN A 56 -7.71 11.95 6.31
N GLU A 57 -7.14 12.16 7.49
CA GLU A 57 -7.45 13.30 8.37
C GLU A 57 -7.04 14.65 7.76
N ARG A 58 -6.10 14.66 6.82
CA ARG A 58 -5.55 15.88 6.20
C ARG A 58 -6.06 16.13 4.77
N LEU A 59 -6.90 15.26 4.23
CA LEU A 59 -7.27 15.25 2.81
C LEU A 59 -7.86 16.59 2.33
N SER A 60 -8.63 17.27 3.18
CA SER A 60 -9.24 18.59 2.88
C SER A 60 -8.22 19.71 2.64
N SER A 61 -6.97 19.52 3.07
CA SER A 61 -5.94 20.55 3.03
C SER A 61 -4.88 20.30 1.94
N VAL A 62 -5.10 19.32 1.07
CA VAL A 62 -4.14 18.93 0.03
C VAL A 62 -4.74 19.17 -1.36
N GLU A 63 -4.05 19.96 -2.18
CA GLU A 63 -4.42 20.16 -3.57
C GLU A 63 -4.15 18.89 -4.37
N THR A 64 -5.21 18.26 -4.88
CA THR A 64 -5.16 16.96 -5.54
C THR A 64 -5.76 16.97 -6.94
N ALA A 65 -6.28 18.12 -7.40
CA ALA A 65 -7.05 18.25 -8.64
C ALA A 65 -6.30 17.77 -9.89
N SER A 66 -4.98 17.88 -9.89
CA SER A 66 -4.12 17.47 -11.01
C SER A 66 -3.75 15.98 -11.04
N TYR A 67 -4.12 15.20 -10.01
CA TYR A 67 -3.71 13.81 -9.87
C TYR A 67 -4.90 12.86 -9.97
N ALA A 68 -4.78 11.86 -10.85
CA ALA A 68 -5.72 10.76 -10.90
C ALA A 68 -5.51 9.83 -9.70
N ARG A 69 -6.61 9.38 -9.09
CA ARG A 69 -6.59 8.33 -8.06
C ARG A 69 -6.89 6.98 -8.69
N ASP A 70 -6.22 5.92 -8.22
CA ASP A 70 -6.55 4.55 -8.59
C ASP A 70 -7.99 4.25 -8.15
N ARG A 71 -8.82 3.83 -9.11
CA ARG A 71 -10.27 3.62 -8.91
C ARG A 71 -10.58 2.51 -7.91
N GLY A 72 -9.70 1.53 -7.77
CA GLY A 72 -9.86 0.43 -6.82
C GLY A 72 -9.26 0.75 -5.45
N TRP A 73 -8.49 1.84 -5.32
CA TRP A 73 -7.81 2.13 -4.07
C TRP A 73 -8.81 2.35 -2.93
N ARG A 74 -8.54 1.66 -1.83
CA ARG A 74 -9.23 1.80 -0.55
C ARG A 74 -8.22 1.69 0.58
N MET A 75 -8.57 2.20 1.75
CA MET A 75 -7.76 2.03 2.95
C MET A 75 -7.61 0.56 3.34
N LEU A 76 -6.52 0.28 4.05
CA LEU A 76 -6.27 -1.00 4.69
C LEU A 76 -7.38 -1.31 5.70
N SER A 77 -7.95 -2.49 5.56
CA SER A 77 -8.74 -3.14 6.60
C SER A 77 -7.85 -4.06 7.44
N PRO A 78 -8.30 -4.50 8.63
CA PRO A 78 -7.58 -5.50 9.42
C PRO A 78 -7.28 -6.80 8.65
N ASP A 79 -8.16 -7.21 7.73
CA ASP A 79 -8.03 -8.45 6.95
C ASP A 79 -6.90 -8.37 5.91
N ASP A 80 -6.55 -7.17 5.44
CA ASP A 80 -5.47 -6.97 4.47
C ASP A 80 -4.07 -7.06 5.10
N ILE A 81 -3.98 -7.03 6.43
CA ILE A 81 -2.71 -6.99 7.14
C ILE A 81 -2.20 -8.42 7.32
N GLU A 82 -1.05 -8.72 6.71
CA GLU A 82 -0.35 -9.99 6.92
C GLU A 82 -0.06 -10.17 8.42
N GLN A 83 -0.64 -11.21 9.00
CA GLN A 83 -0.22 -11.71 10.30
C GLN A 83 1.07 -12.51 10.09
N PRO A 84 2.11 -12.31 10.90
CA PRO A 84 3.33 -13.08 10.78
C PRO A 84 3.02 -14.57 11.00
N ASP A 85 3.02 -15.35 9.92
CA ASP A 85 2.96 -16.80 10.01
C ASP A 85 4.37 -17.29 10.35
N THR A 86 4.53 -17.83 11.56
CA THR A 86 5.81 -18.38 12.04
C THR A 86 6.31 -19.57 11.21
N LYS A 87 5.47 -20.13 10.31
CA LYS A 87 5.79 -21.28 9.46
C LYS A 87 6.06 -20.92 8.00
N ALA A 88 5.60 -19.78 7.51
CA ALA A 88 5.76 -19.40 6.11
C ALA A 88 6.97 -18.49 5.93
N GLY A 89 8.14 -19.10 5.66
CA GLY A 89 9.26 -18.40 5.05
C GLY A 89 8.77 -17.63 3.80
N SER A 90 9.13 -16.36 3.71
CA SER A 90 8.53 -15.36 2.80
C SER A 90 8.41 -15.79 1.33
N THR A 91 7.22 -16.23 0.88
CA THR A 91 6.92 -16.31 -0.55
C THR A 91 6.53 -14.92 -1.04
N TRP A 92 7.48 -14.19 -1.61
CA TRP A 92 7.18 -12.94 -2.31
C TRP A 92 6.49 -13.25 -3.65
N PRO A 93 5.50 -12.45 -4.07
CA PRO A 93 4.96 -12.59 -5.41
C PRO A 93 5.99 -12.21 -6.47
N GLY A 94 5.82 -12.71 -7.70
CA GLY A 94 6.69 -12.41 -8.83
C GLY A 94 6.65 -10.95 -9.31
N SER A 95 5.69 -10.16 -8.84
CA SER A 95 5.60 -8.73 -9.11
C SER A 95 5.12 -7.96 -7.86
N ILE A 96 5.57 -6.71 -7.72
CA ILE A 96 5.22 -5.86 -6.58
C ILE A 96 3.75 -5.42 -6.63
N GLU A 97 3.19 -5.25 -7.82
CA GLU A 97 1.79 -4.87 -8.02
C GLU A 97 0.83 -5.91 -7.44
N ALA A 98 1.26 -7.17 -7.34
CA ALA A 98 0.51 -8.22 -6.67
C ALA A 98 0.41 -8.02 -5.14
N LEU A 99 1.17 -7.08 -4.55
CA LEU A 99 1.04 -6.66 -3.15
C LEU A 99 -0.05 -5.61 -2.93
N TYR A 100 -0.64 -5.03 -3.99
CA TYR A 100 -1.75 -4.10 -3.87
C TYR A 100 -3.02 -4.83 -3.39
N TYR A 101 -3.22 -4.86 -2.08
CA TYR A 101 -4.33 -5.56 -1.40
C TYR A 101 -5.73 -5.16 -1.88
N TRP A 102 -5.87 -3.97 -2.47
CA TRP A 102 -7.14 -3.49 -3.01
C TRP A 102 -7.41 -3.96 -4.45
N ARG A 103 -6.46 -4.63 -5.10
CA ARG A 103 -6.61 -5.10 -6.49
C ARG A 103 -7.05 -6.56 -6.53
N PRO A 104 -7.82 -6.97 -7.56
CA PRO A 104 -8.19 -8.37 -7.76
C PRO A 104 -6.99 -9.33 -7.90
N THR A 105 -5.85 -8.81 -8.35
CA THR A 105 -4.59 -9.54 -8.53
C THR A 105 -3.77 -9.67 -7.24
N TYR A 106 -4.32 -9.28 -6.09
CA TYR A 106 -3.64 -9.41 -4.80
C TYR A 106 -3.26 -10.87 -4.53
N PHE A 107 -1.98 -11.12 -4.25
CA PHE A 107 -1.41 -12.46 -4.22
C PHE A 107 -2.01 -13.40 -3.15
N ARG A 108 -2.72 -12.86 -2.15
CA ARG A 108 -3.42 -13.64 -1.11
C ARG A 108 -4.94 -13.68 -1.26
N ALA A 109 -5.50 -13.06 -2.31
CA ALA A 109 -6.95 -12.99 -2.51
C ALA A 109 -7.64 -14.36 -2.62
N GLU A 110 -6.95 -15.42 -3.06
CA GLU A 110 -7.49 -16.78 -3.17
C GLU A 110 -7.39 -17.58 -1.87
N LYS A 111 -6.30 -17.44 -1.11
CA LYS A 111 -6.10 -18.17 0.15
C LYS A 111 -7.15 -17.81 1.20
N GLU A 112 -7.73 -16.61 1.13
CA GLU A 112 -8.77 -16.15 2.06
C GLU A 112 -10.20 -16.51 1.63
N ARG A 113 -10.44 -16.81 0.33
CA ARG A 113 -11.72 -17.33 -0.15
C ARG A 113 -11.91 -18.82 0.16
N SER A 114 -10.85 -19.61 0.11
CA SER A 114 -10.89 -21.04 0.43
C SER A 114 -10.88 -21.35 1.93
N ALA A 115 -10.74 -20.33 2.78
CA ALA A 115 -10.77 -20.43 4.24
C ALA A 115 -12.11 -19.97 4.85
N ARG A 116 -13.10 -19.63 4.02
CA ARG A 116 -14.48 -19.27 4.40
C ARG A 116 -15.46 -20.36 4.02
#